data_AF-A0A7K0FFH1-F1
#
_entry.id   AF-A0A7K0FFH1-F1
#
_cell.length_a   1.000
_cell.length_b   1.000
_cell.length_c   1.000
_cell.angle_alpha   90.00
_cell.angle_beta   90.00
_cell.angle_gamma   90.00
#
_symmetry.space_group_name_H-M   'P 1'
#
loop_
_entity.id
_entity.type
_entity.pdbx_description
1 polymer ?
#
loop_
_entity_poly.entity_id
_entity_poly.type
_entity_poly.pdbx_seq_one_letter_code
_entity_poly.pdbx_strand_id
1 'polypeptide(L)' 'MTPRQRKNKKIELEQWLNDNPNHENRKKVQSDLTQIINELLEKKK' A
#
# COMPACT_ATOMS: atom_id res chain seq x y z
N MET A 1 -7.88 6.61 8.54
CA MET A 1 -8.25 6.60 7.11
C MET A 1 -9.62 5.95 6.92
N THR A 2 -10.43 6.49 5.99
CA THR A 2 -11.67 5.84 5.54
C THR A 2 -11.35 4.65 4.61
N PRO A 3 -12.30 3.72 4.37
CA PRO A 3 -12.11 2.64 3.41
C PRO A 3 -11.74 3.13 2.00
N ARG A 4 -12.30 4.25 1.57
CA ARG A 4 -11.96 4.88 0.28
C ARG A 4 -10.53 5.41 0.26
N GLN A 5 -10.09 6.05 1.34
CA GLN A 5 -8.71 6.54 1.46
C GLN A 5 -7.69 5.40 1.44
N ARG A 6 -7.98 4.26 2.09
CA ARG A 6 -7.11 3.08 2.04
C ARG A 6 -6.99 2.48 0.64
N LYS A 7 -8.10 2.37 -0.10
CA LYS A 7 -8.08 1.89 -1.50
C LYS A 7 -7.22 2.80 -2.38
N ASN A 8 -7.37 4.11 -2.24
CA ASN A 8 -6.55 5.07 -2.98
C ASN A 8 -5.08 4.95 -2.62
N LYS A 9 -4.76 4.84 -1.32
CA LYS A 9 -3.38 4.71 -0.85
C LYS A 9 -2.73 3.40 -1.31
N LYS A 10 -3.50 2.30 -1.37
CA LYS A 10 -3.03 1.04 -1.96
C LYS A 10 -2.55 1.26 -3.41
N ILE A 11 -3.38 1.89 -4.24
CA ILE A 11 -3.06 2.15 -5.66
C ILE A 11 -1.82 3.05 -5.77
N GLU A 12 -1.74 4.10 -4.95
CA GLU A 12 -0.59 5.01 -4.91
C GLU A 12 0.72 4.29 -4.58
N LEU A 13 0.72 3.42 -3.57
CA LEU A 13 1.91 2.65 -3.18
C LEU A 13 2.27 1.59 -4.22
N GLU A 14 1.29 0.92 -4.84
CA GLU A 14 1.51 -0.02 -5.95
C GLU A 14 2.17 0.69 -7.15
N GLN A 15 1.66 1.86 -7.52
CA GLN A 15 2.21 2.66 -8.60
C GLN A 15 3.63 3.14 -8.27
N TRP A 16 3.84 3.67 -7.06
CA TRP A 16 5.15 4.11 -6.61
C TRP A 16 6.18 2.97 -6.68
N LEU A 17 5.83 1.75 -6.28
CA LEU A 17 6.73 0.59 -6.36
C LEU A 17 7.05 0.20 -7.80
N ASN A 18 6.12 0.39 -8.74
CA ASN A 18 6.40 0.15 -10.17
C ASN A 18 7.35 1.21 -10.73
N ASP A 19 7.13 2.48 -10.39
CA ASP A 19 7.92 3.61 -10.90
C ASP A 19 9.32 3.68 -10.24
N ASN A 20 9.49 3.08 -9.07
CA ASN A 20 10.71 3.15 -8.26
C ASN A 20 11.31 1.75 -7.97
N PRO A 21 11.81 1.02 -8.99
CA PRO A 21 12.30 -0.34 -8.83
C PRO A 21 13.54 -0.45 -7.91
N ASN A 22 14.40 0.57 -7.89
CA ASN A 22 15.70 0.55 -7.19
C ASN A 22 15.81 1.59 -6.06
N HIS A 23 14.69 2.19 -5.63
CA HIS A 23 14.73 3.20 -4.57
C HIS A 23 15.05 2.56 -3.21
N GLU A 24 15.94 3.18 -2.43
CA GLU A 24 16.33 2.73 -1.08
C GLU A 24 15.15 2.44 -0.14
N ASN A 25 14.08 3.24 -0.21
CA ASN A 25 12.89 3.12 0.62
C ASN A 25 11.88 2.08 0.12
N ARG A 26 12.17 1.35 -0.96
CA ARG A 26 11.26 0.35 -1.54
C ARG A 26 10.74 -0.65 -0.52
N LYS A 27 11.62 -1.17 0.34
CA LYS A 27 11.24 -2.13 1.40
C LYS A 27 10.23 -1.54 2.38
N LYS A 28 10.38 -0.26 2.73
CA LYS A 28 9.46 0.45 3.61
C LYS A 28 8.10 0.63 2.95
N VAL A 29 8.07 1.13 1.71
CA VAL A 29 6.84 1.31 0.93
C VAL A 29 6.11 -0.02 0.73
N GLN A 30 6.84 -1.12 0.52
CA GLN A 30 6.26 -2.46 0.39
C GLN A 30 5.66 -2.98 1.72
N SER A 31 6.28 -2.64 2.85
CA SER A 31 5.72 -2.93 4.18
C SER A 31 4.43 -2.14 4.42
N ASP A 32 4.43 -0.84 4.11
CA ASP A 32 3.24 0.02 4.23
C ASP A 32 2.10 -0.51 3.35
N LEU A 33 2.39 -0.94 2.12
CA LEU A 33 1.41 -1.55 1.22
C LEU A 33 0.82 -2.83 1.82
N THR A 34 1.66 -3.68 2.42
CA THR A 34 1.23 -4.93 3.07
C THR A 34 0.28 -4.65 4.24
N GLN A 35 0.58 -3.65 5.07
CA GLN A 35 -0.31 -3.23 6.16
C GLN A 35 -1.67 -2.76 5.63
N ILE A 36 -1.69 -1.94 4.59
CA ILE A 36 -2.93 -1.46 3.98
C ILE A 36 -3.76 -2.61 3.40
N ILE A 37 -3.12 -3.61 2.79
CA ILE A 37 -3.82 -4.81 2.29
C ILE A 37 -4.46 -5.58 3.44
N ASN A 38 -3.73 -5.79 4.53
CA ASN A 38 -4.26 -6.48 5.72
C ASN A 38 -5.45 -5.72 6.32
N GLU A 39 -5.37 -4.39 6.46
CA GLU A 39 -6.50 -3.57 6.95
C GLU A 39 -7.74 -3.62 6.05
N LEU A 40 -7.57 -3.88 4.75
CA LEU A 40 -8.66 -4.06 3.81
C LEU A 40 -9.26 -5.47 3.86
N LEU A 41 -8.45 -6.48 4.20
CA LEU A 41 -8.89 -7.88 4.36
C LEU A 41 -9.61 -8.11 5.69
N GLU A 42 -9.12 -7.57 6.80
CA GLU A 42 -9.75 -7.70 8.11
C GLU A 42 -11.14 -7.06 8.17
N LYS A 43 -11.42 -6.06 7.31
CA LYS A 43 -12.76 -5.47 7.18
C LYS A 43 -13.75 -6.31 6.36
N LYS A 44 -13.33 -7.42 5.76
CA LYS A 44 -14.20 -8.35 5.02
C LYS A 44 -14.63 -9.57 5.85
N LYS A 45 -14.10 -9.75 7.06
CA LYS A 45 -14.58 -10.73 8.04
C LYS A 45 -15.69 -10.12 8.90
#